data_AF-A0A7K3W7P1-F1
#
_entry.id   AF-A0A7K3W7P1-F1
#
_cell.length_a   1.000
_cell.length_b   1.000
_cell.length_c   1.000
_cell.angle_alpha   90.00
_cell.angle_beta   90.00
_cell.angle_gamma   90.00
#
_symmetry.space_group_name_H-M   'P 1'
#
loop_
_entity.id
_entity.type
_entity.pdbx_description
1 polymer ?
#
loop_
_entity_poly.entity_id
_entity_poly.type
_entity_poly.pdbx_seq_one_letter_code
_entity_poly.pdbx_strand_id
1 'polypeptide(L)'
;LDVVCKLADHIDRVFGPGEEQLHGYPGHPEIELALMRLYDVTQEPRYLALVKYFIDTRGTQPHFYDIEYEKRGRTSYWNTYGPAWMVKDKAYSQAHQPL
;
A
#
# COMPACT_ATOMS: atom_id res chain seq x y z
N LEU A 1 0.90 21.23 -8.58
CA LEU A 1 0.66 19.89 -9.15
C LEU A 1 1.95 19.09 -9.22
N ASP A 2 3.02 19.67 -9.77
CA ASP A 2 4.33 19.04 -9.99
C ASP A 2 4.93 18.30 -8.78
N VAL A 3 4.85 18.87 -7.58
CA VAL A 3 5.36 18.23 -6.35
C VAL A 3 4.64 16.91 -6.08
N VAL A 4 3.31 16.90 -6.24
CA VAL A 4 2.48 15.71 -5.99
C VAL A 4 2.67 14.67 -7.09
N CYS A 5 2.82 15.10 -8.35
CA CYS A 5 3.16 14.18 -9.44
C CYS A 5 4.51 13.50 -9.20
N LYS A 6 5.55 14.24 -8.79
CA LYS A 6 6.86 13.66 -8.45
C LYS A 6 6.78 12.67 -7.28
N LEU A 7 5.91 12.93 -6.30
CA LEU A 7 5.67 11.99 -5.22
C LEU A 7 4.98 10.73 -5.72
N ALA A 8 3.90 10.87 -6.51
CA ALA A 8 3.18 9.74 -7.10
C ALA A 8 4.08 8.90 -8.02
N ASP A 9 4.92 9.54 -8.85
CA ASP A 9 5.91 8.87 -9.70
C ASP A 9 6.93 8.09 -8.88
N HIS A 10 7.34 8.62 -7.72
CA HIS A 10 8.24 7.89 -6.84
C HIS A 10 7.56 6.66 -6.24
N ILE A 11 6.30 6.77 -5.82
CA ILE A 11 5.52 5.65 -5.27
C ILE A 11 5.32 4.57 -6.33
N ASP A 12 4.91 4.96 -7.55
CA ASP A 12 4.76 4.08 -8.72
C ASP A 12 6.06 3.33 -9.05
N ARG A 13 7.21 3.98 -8.89
CA ARG A 13 8.52 3.31 -9.08
C ARG A 13 8.82 2.28 -7.97
N VAL A 14 8.41 2.55 -6.74
CA VAL A 14 8.77 1.73 -5.56
C VAL A 14 7.79 0.56 -5.37
N PHE A 15 6.50 0.77 -5.63
CA PHE A 15 5.45 -0.21 -5.40
C PHE A 15 4.82 -0.64 -6.71
N GLY A 16 4.57 -1.94 -6.86
CA GLY A 16 3.95 -2.48 -8.05
C GLY A 16 4.26 -3.96 -8.25
N PRO A 17 3.82 -4.55 -9.37
CA PRO A 17 3.99 -5.97 -9.66
C PRO A 17 5.39 -6.34 -10.20
N GLY A 18 6.26 -5.36 -10.46
CA GLY A 18 7.59 -5.59 -11.01
C GLY A 18 8.52 -6.36 -10.06
N GLU A 19 9.49 -7.09 -10.61
CA GLU A 19 10.41 -7.93 -9.85
C GLU A 19 11.25 -7.14 -8.82
N GLU A 20 11.66 -5.92 -9.19
CA GLU A 20 12.44 -5.02 -8.31
C GLU A 20 11.58 -4.15 -7.39
N GLN A 21 10.25 -4.25 -7.49
CA GLN A 21 9.32 -3.41 -6.73
C GLN A 21 8.91 -4.07 -5.41
N LEU A 22 8.47 -3.26 -4.46
CA LEU A 22 7.86 -3.74 -3.24
C LEU A 22 6.43 -4.19 -3.53
N HIS A 23 6.16 -5.47 -3.25
CA HIS A 23 4.84 -6.06 -3.43
C HIS A 23 3.93 -5.77 -2.21
N GLY A 24 3.76 -4.48 -1.90
CA GLY A 24 3.09 -4.01 -0.69
C GLY A 24 2.08 -2.89 -0.92
N TYR A 25 1.30 -2.61 0.12
CA TYR A 25 0.21 -1.62 0.11
C TYR A 25 0.10 -0.94 1.49
N PRO A 26 -0.47 0.28 1.58
CA PRO A 26 -0.49 1.03 2.83
C PRO A 26 -1.45 0.42 3.87
N GLY A 27 -1.11 0.58 5.14
CA GLY A 27 -1.94 0.14 6.28
C GLY A 27 -3.31 0.80 6.36
N HIS A 28 -3.40 2.08 5.97
CA HIS A 28 -4.64 2.84 5.94
C HIS A 28 -5.01 3.15 4.47
N PRO A 29 -6.17 2.68 3.97
CA PRO A 29 -6.66 3.06 2.65
C PRO A 29 -6.93 4.57 2.59
N GLU A 30 -6.45 5.23 1.55
CA GLU A 30 -6.68 6.66 1.26
C GLU A 30 -6.01 7.03 -0.07
N ILE A 31 -4.78 6.52 -0.26
CA ILE A 31 -3.96 6.85 -1.43
C ILE A 31 -4.64 6.44 -2.74
N GLU A 32 -5.44 5.38 -2.71
CA GLU A 32 -6.19 4.88 -3.85
C GLU A 32 -7.18 5.95 -4.36
N LEU A 33 -7.90 6.63 -3.45
CA LEU A 33 -8.80 7.73 -3.80
C LEU A 33 -8.03 8.97 -4.26
N ALA A 34 -6.92 9.31 -3.58
CA ALA A 34 -6.08 10.45 -3.94
C ALA A 34 -5.46 10.30 -5.34
N LEU A 35 -4.97 9.11 -5.69
CA LEU A 35 -4.41 8.80 -7.00
C LEU A 35 -5.48 8.81 -8.10
N MET A 36 -6.70 8.34 -7.82
CA MET A 36 -7.84 8.50 -8.75
C MET A 36 -8.11 9.98 -9.07
N ARG A 37 -8.14 10.85 -8.06
CA ARG A 37 -8.30 12.30 -8.26
C ARG A 37 -7.13 12.93 -8.99
N LEU A 38 -5.91 12.45 -8.75
CA LEU A 38 -4.74 12.91 -9.47
C LEU A 38 -4.83 12.50 -10.95
N TYR A 39 -5.24 11.26 -11.24
CA TYR A 39 -5.49 10.79 -12.60
C TYR A 39 -6.54 11.64 -13.32
N ASP A 40 -7.67 11.99 -12.68
CA ASP A 40 -8.72 12.81 -13.29
C ASP A 40 -8.15 14.13 -13.87
N VAL A 41 -7.18 14.76 -13.17
CA VAL A 41 -6.63 16.06 -13.56
C VAL A 41 -5.35 15.98 -14.40
N THR A 42 -4.57 14.90 -14.31
CA THR A 42 -3.32 14.73 -15.08
C THR A 42 -3.48 13.86 -16.32
N GLN A 43 -4.48 12.98 -16.33
CA GLN A 43 -4.68 11.92 -17.31
C GLN A 43 -3.48 10.97 -17.44
N GLU A 44 -2.64 10.86 -16.40
CA GLU A 44 -1.47 9.97 -16.36
C GLU A 44 -1.91 8.53 -16.02
N PRO A 45 -1.91 7.60 -16.99
CA PRO A 45 -2.45 6.25 -16.79
C PRO A 45 -1.71 5.42 -15.74
N ARG A 46 -0.44 5.74 -15.44
CA ARG A 46 0.31 5.05 -14.37
C ARG A 46 -0.33 5.22 -13.00
N TYR A 47 -0.94 6.38 -12.72
CA TYR A 47 -1.62 6.62 -11.44
C TYR A 47 -2.86 5.74 -11.28
N LEU A 48 -3.61 5.52 -12.36
CA LEU A 48 -4.74 4.59 -12.37
C LEU A 48 -4.28 3.12 -12.23
N ALA A 49 -3.18 2.75 -12.88
CA ALA A 49 -2.59 1.42 -12.75
C ALA A 49 -2.13 1.14 -11.31
N LEU A 50 -1.52 2.14 -10.65
CA LEU A 50 -1.09 2.05 -9.26
C LEU A 50 -2.28 1.92 -8.29
N VAL A 51 -3.39 2.61 -8.54
CA VAL A 51 -4.65 2.42 -7.78
C VAL A 51 -5.11 0.96 -7.88
N LYS A 52 -5.19 0.45 -9.11
CA LYS A 52 -5.61 -0.94 -9.35
C LYS A 52 -4.70 -1.92 -8.64
N TYR A 53 -3.39 -1.71 -8.70
CA TYR A 53 -2.41 -2.52 -8.00
C TYR A 53 -2.65 -2.57 -6.49
N PHE A 54 -2.84 -1.41 -5.83
CA PHE A 54 -3.05 -1.39 -4.37
C PHE A 54 -4.37 -2.08 -3.96
N ILE A 55 -5.43 -1.94 -4.76
CA ILE A 55 -6.71 -2.61 -4.51
C ILE A 55 -6.57 -4.12 -4.68
N ASP A 56 -6.07 -4.56 -5.84
CA ASP A 56 -5.97 -5.99 -6.19
C ASP A 56 -5.02 -6.76 -5.25
N THR A 57 -4.00 -6.08 -4.70
CA THR A 57 -2.99 -6.73 -3.84
C THR A 57 -3.45 -6.79 -2.38
N ARG A 58 -4.33 -5.89 -1.93
CA ARG A 58 -4.73 -5.80 -0.52
C ARG A 58 -5.40 -7.11 -0.08
N GLY A 59 -4.96 -7.64 1.06
CA GLY A 59 -5.50 -8.88 1.64
C GLY A 59 -5.17 -10.19 0.92
N THR A 60 -4.37 -10.14 -0.16
CA THR A 60 -3.88 -11.35 -0.85
C THR A 60 -2.86 -12.13 -0.02
N GLN A 61 -2.61 -13.38 -0.44
CA GLN A 61 -1.64 -14.29 0.19
C GLN A 61 -0.46 -14.55 -0.76
N PRO A 62 0.78 -14.66 -0.25
CA PRO A 62 1.18 -14.49 1.15
C PRO A 62 1.06 -13.04 1.62
N HIS A 63 0.62 -12.85 2.87
CA HIS A 63 0.21 -11.53 3.35
C HIS A 63 1.39 -10.57 3.58
N PHE A 64 1.41 -9.45 2.86
CA PHE A 64 2.51 -8.46 2.88
C PHE A 64 2.92 -8.00 4.29
N TYR A 65 1.96 -7.68 5.18
CA TYR A 65 2.32 -7.22 6.54
C TYR A 65 3.06 -8.28 7.36
N ASP A 66 2.80 -9.57 7.14
CA ASP A 66 3.49 -10.64 7.86
C ASP A 66 4.93 -10.74 7.34
N ILE A 67 5.10 -10.71 6.02
CA ILE A 67 6.42 -10.72 5.36
C ILE A 67 7.27 -9.53 5.81
N GLU A 68 6.70 -8.32 5.79
CA GLU A 68 7.42 -7.10 6.16
C GLU A 68 7.73 -7.07 7.66
N TYR A 69 6.84 -7.59 8.51
CA TYR A 69 7.07 -7.70 9.95
C TYR A 69 8.24 -8.63 10.28
N GLU A 70 8.31 -9.78 9.62
CA GLU A 70 9.44 -10.70 9.74
C GLU A 70 10.75 -10.08 9.24
N LYS A 71 10.71 -9.46 8.05
CA LYS A 71 11.87 -8.77 7.44
C LYS A 71 12.43 -7.66 8.34
N ARG A 72 11.58 -6.97 9.09
CA ARG A 72 11.96 -5.91 10.04
C ARG A 72 12.35 -6.41 11.44
N GLY A 73 12.57 -7.71 11.60
CA GLY A 73 12.98 -8.30 12.88
C GLY A 73 11.88 -8.23 13.94
N ARG A 74 10.60 -8.31 13.53
CA ARG A 74 9.42 -8.29 14.41
C ARG A 74 9.32 -7.05 15.29
N THR A 75 9.76 -5.90 14.78
CA THR A 75 9.67 -4.61 15.47
C THR A 75 8.31 -3.95 15.24
N SER A 76 7.78 -3.28 16.26
CA SER A 76 6.54 -2.51 16.16
C SER A 76 6.66 -1.22 16.98
N TYR A 77 6.33 -0.10 16.35
CA TYR A 77 6.44 1.24 16.96
C TYR A 77 5.17 1.62 17.73
N TRP A 78 4.00 1.25 17.22
CA TRP A 78 2.71 1.62 17.78
C TRP A 78 2.11 0.43 18.52
N ASN A 79 2.30 0.38 19.84
CA ASN A 79 1.88 -0.77 20.67
C ASN A 79 0.66 -0.48 21.56
N THR A 80 -0.16 0.52 21.20
CA THR A 80 -1.33 0.96 21.98
C THR A 80 -2.30 -0.17 22.30
N TYR A 81 -2.47 -1.14 21.38
CA TYR A 81 -3.32 -2.33 21.54
C TYR A 81 -2.49 -3.62 21.64
N GLY A 82 -1.25 -3.52 22.12
CA GLY A 82 -0.30 -4.62 22.23
C GLY A 82 0.67 -4.74 21.05
N PRO A 83 1.67 -5.64 21.14
CA PRO A 83 2.73 -5.76 20.15
C PRO A 83 2.22 -6.18 18.77
N ALA A 84 2.58 -5.39 17.76
CA ALA A 84 2.26 -5.62 16.35
C ALA A 84 0.75 -5.75 16.06
N TRP A 85 -0.09 -5.03 16.82
CA TRP A 85 -1.55 -5.12 16.68
C TRP A 85 -2.02 -4.80 15.25
N MET A 86 -1.44 -3.81 14.55
CA MET A 86 -1.81 -3.50 13.16
C MET A 86 -1.43 -4.59 12.14
N VAL A 87 -0.45 -5.43 12.46
CA VAL A 87 -0.07 -6.58 11.62
C VAL A 87 -1.06 -7.73 11.84
N LYS A 88 -1.47 -7.94 13.10
CA LYS A 88 -2.35 -9.03 13.52
C LYS A 88 -3.82 -8.75 13.21
N ASP A 89 -4.29 -7.54 13.51
CA ASP A 89 -5.64 -7.08 13.23
C ASP A 89 -5.71 -6.55 11.80
N LYS A 90 -5.89 -7.48 10.86
CA LYS A 90 -6.03 -7.20 9.44
C LYS A 90 -7.41 -6.61 9.10
N ALA A 91 -8.37 -6.65 10.02
CA ALA A 91 -9.67 -6.01 9.80
C ALA A 91 -9.53 -4.48 9.85
N TYR A 92 -8.74 -3.96 10.78
CA TYR A 92 -8.44 -2.53 10.90
C TYR A 92 -7.94 -1.90 9.58
N SER A 93 -7.05 -2.59 8.88
CA SER A 93 -6.44 -2.17 7.61
C SER A 93 -7.23 -2.60 6.37
N GLN A 94 -8.42 -3.19 6.55
CA GLN A 94 -9.23 -3.77 5.46
C GLN A 94 -8.44 -4.79 4.61
N ALA A 95 -7.50 -5.51 5.23
CA ALA A 95 -6.63 -6.50 4.58
C ALA A 95 -6.88 -7.94 5.09
N HIS A 96 -7.98 -8.16 5.82
CA HIS A 96 -8.35 -9.49 6.33
C HIS A 96 -8.80 -10.46 5.23
N GLN A 97 -9.20 -9.92 4.08
CA GLN A 97 -9.55 -10.65 2.87
C GLN A 97 -9.23 -9.79 1.64
N PRO A 98 -9.04 -10.41 0.45
CA PRO A 98 -8.97 -9.68 -0.81
C PRO A 98 -10.19 -8.78 -1.03
N LEU A 99 -9.99 -7.64 -1.68
CA LEU A 99 -11.04 -6.71 -2.08
C LEU A 99 -11.65 -7.06 -3.44
#